data_AF-A0A351RCV9-F1
#
_entry.id   AF-A0A351RCV9-F1
#
_cell.length_a   1.000
_cell.length_b   1.000
_cell.length_c   1.000
_cell.angle_alpha   90.00
_cell.angle_beta   90.00
_cell.angle_gamma   90.00
#
_symmetry.space_group_name_H-M   'P 1'
#
loop_
_entity.id
_entity.type
_entity.pdbx_description
1 polymer ?
#
loop_
_entity_poly.entity_id
_entity_poly.type
_entity_poly.pdbx_seq_one_letter_code
_entity_poly.pdbx_strand_id
1 'polypeptide(L)'
;MDLFKEFKNDFPASIVVFFVALPLCLGIALASGAPLFSGVIAGIVGGIVVGMFSGSQLGVSGPAAGLAVIVLTAIGTLGSFEAYLLSVMVAGVIQFLLGYFKAGFIAYFVPSSVIKGMLTGIG
;
A
#
# COMPACT_ATOMS: atom_id res chain seq x y z
N MET A 1 -17.22 3.90 17.27
CA MET A 1 -16.14 4.71 16.68
C MET A 1 -16.67 6.13 16.61
N ASP A 2 -16.27 7.00 17.54
CA ASP A 2 -16.61 8.42 17.44
C ASP A 2 -15.72 9.05 16.38
N LEU A 3 -16.18 9.04 15.13
CA LEU A 3 -15.45 9.51 13.95
C LEU A 3 -14.99 10.98 14.07
N PHE A 4 -15.64 11.75 14.94
CA PHE A 4 -15.42 13.19 15.08
C PHE A 4 -14.79 13.59 16.40
N LYS A 5 -14.36 12.63 17.24
CA LYS A 5 -13.81 12.93 18.57
C LYS A 5 -12.52 13.74 18.48
N GLU A 6 -11.65 13.42 17.52
CA GLU A 6 -10.33 14.03 17.34
C GLU A 6 -10.27 14.96 16.10
N PHE A 7 -11.42 15.45 15.62
CA PHE A 7 -11.51 16.23 14.37
C PHE A 7 -10.55 17.43 14.32
N LYS A 8 -10.32 18.09 15.46
CA LYS A 8 -9.39 19.23 15.59
C LYS A 8 -7.93 18.85 15.28
N ASN A 9 -7.55 17.61 15.58
CA ASN A 9 -6.19 17.09 15.36
C ASN A 9 -6.10 16.35 14.02
N ASP A 10 -7.15 15.61 13.64
CA ASP A 10 -7.17 14.82 12.42
C ASP A 10 -7.22 15.68 11.16
N PHE A 11 -7.91 16.83 11.19
CA PHE A 11 -8.00 17.72 10.04
C PHE A 11 -6.63 18.29 9.60
N PRO A 12 -5.85 18.99 10.46
CA PRO A 12 -4.53 19.45 10.06
C PRO A 12 -3.56 18.30 9.73
N ALA A 13 -3.65 17.17 10.44
CA ALA A 13 -2.83 16.00 10.13
C ALA A 13 -3.13 15.46 8.72
N SER A 14 -4.40 15.40 8.31
CA SER A 14 -4.81 14.91 6.98
C SER A 14 -4.22 15.76 5.84
N ILE A 15 -4.14 17.09 6.02
CA ILE A 15 -3.55 18.00 5.05
C ILE A 15 -2.05 17.72 4.89
N VAL A 16 -1.33 17.55 6.00
CA VAL A 16 0.11 17.25 5.97
C VAL A 16 0.35 15.89 5.31
N VAL A 17 -0.42 14.87 5.70
CA VAL A 17 -0.31 13.52 5.11
C VAL A 17 -0.62 13.56 3.61
N PHE A 18 -1.61 14.32 3.17
CA PHE A 18 -1.93 14.49 1.75
C PHE A 18 -0.75 15.07 0.96
N PHE A 19 -0.14 16.15 1.45
CA PHE A 19 1.02 16.77 0.79
C PHE A 19 2.25 15.86 0.76
N VAL A 20 2.43 14.98 1.75
CA VAL A 20 3.52 13.98 1.74
C VAL A 20 3.17 12.78 0.85
N ALA A 21 1.91 12.35 0.84
CA ALA A 21 1.46 11.16 0.12
C ALA A 21 1.41 11.38 -1.40
N LEU A 22 1.01 12.57 -1.87
CA LEU A 22 0.96 12.87 -3.30
C LEU A 22 2.30 12.65 -4.04
N PRO A 23 3.42 13.27 -3.64
CA PRO A 23 4.71 13.05 -4.30
C PRO A 23 5.19 11.61 -4.13
N LEU A 24 4.91 10.97 -2.99
CA LEU A 24 5.26 9.57 -2.76
C LEU A 24 4.52 8.63 -3.74
N CYS A 25 3.22 8.83 -3.97
CA CYS A 25 2.44 8.02 -4.91
C CYS A 25 2.96 8.16 -6.35
N LEU A 26 3.28 9.39 -6.76
CA LEU A 26 3.84 9.67 -8.08
C LEU A 26 5.25 9.08 -8.23
N GLY A 27 6.10 9.24 -7.21
CA GLY A 27 7.46 8.70 -7.21
C GLY A 27 7.51 7.18 -7.27
N ILE A 28 6.64 6.49 -6.52
CA ILE A 28 6.55 5.03 -6.54
C ILE A 28 6.02 4.53 -7.90
N ALA A 29 5.01 5.19 -8.48
CA ALA A 29 4.53 4.83 -9.81
C ALA A 29 5.63 4.98 -10.88
N LEU A 30 6.38 6.09 -10.83
CA LEU A 30 7.52 6.33 -11.71
C LEU A 30 8.61 5.26 -11.55
N ALA A 31 8.99 4.93 -10.30
CA ALA A 31 9.98 3.90 -10.00
C ALA A 31 9.52 2.49 -10.43
N SER A 32 8.21 2.26 -10.46
CA SER A 32 7.61 0.98 -10.87
C SER A 32 7.48 0.84 -12.39
N GLY A 33 7.79 1.88 -13.17
CA GLY A 33 7.52 1.90 -14.62
C GLY A 33 6.03 1.89 -14.98
N ALA A 34 5.16 2.18 -14.01
CA ALA A 34 3.71 2.21 -14.19
C ALA A 34 3.23 3.62 -14.56
N PRO A 35 2.03 3.78 -15.17
CA PRO A 35 1.45 5.09 -15.41
C PRO A 35 1.35 5.90 -14.12
N LEU A 36 1.81 7.16 -14.13
CA LEU A 36 1.83 8.01 -12.91
C LEU A 36 0.47 8.08 -12.21
N PHE A 37 -0.61 8.13 -13.00
CA PHE A 37 -1.97 8.20 -12.49
C PHE A 37 -2.40 6.95 -11.71
N SER A 38 -1.83 5.77 -12.01
CA SER A 38 -2.16 4.53 -11.29
C SER A 38 -1.70 4.57 -9.83
N GLY A 39 -0.57 5.22 -9.54
CA GLY A 39 -0.09 5.41 -8.17
C GLY A 39 -1.01 6.31 -7.36
N VAL A 40 -1.51 7.40 -7.96
CA VAL A 40 -2.45 8.31 -7.31
C VAL A 40 -3.79 7.61 -7.07
N ILE A 41 -4.33 6.89 -8.06
CA ILE A 41 -5.55 6.10 -7.89
C ILE A 41 -5.37 5.08 -6.76
N ALA A 42 -4.26 4.34 -6.75
CA ALA A 42 -4.00 3.35 -5.71
C ALA A 42 -3.91 4.00 -4.30
N GLY A 43 -3.33 5.19 -4.20
CA GLY A 43 -3.31 5.96 -2.95
C GLY A 43 -4.70 6.40 -2.48
N ILE A 44 -5.52 6.94 -3.38
CA ILE A 44 -6.89 7.39 -3.06
C ILE A 44 -7.76 6.20 -2.66
N VAL A 45 -7.81 5.16 -3.51
CA VAL A 45 -8.65 3.98 -3.28
C VAL A 45 -8.18 3.20 -2.05
N GLY A 46 -6.86 3.01 -1.90
CA GLY A 46 -6.27 2.36 -0.73
C GLY A 46 -6.59 3.12 0.56
N GLY A 47 -6.38 4.44 0.58
CA GLY A 47 -6.65 5.28 1.74
C GLY A 47 -8.11 5.26 2.18
N ILE A 48 -9.06 5.33 1.23
CA ILE A 48 -10.49 5.31 1.53
C ILE A 48 -10.93 3.90 1.97
N VAL A 49 -10.68 2.88 1.14
CA VAL A 49 -11.19 1.53 1.40
C VAL A 49 -10.52 0.94 2.64
N VAL A 50 -9.19 0.95 2.71
CA VAL A 50 -8.48 0.38 3.86
C VAL A 50 -8.73 1.20 5.12
N GLY A 51 -8.79 2.54 5.01
CA GLY A 51 -9.12 3.40 6.15
C GLY A 51 -10.47 3.08 6.79
N MET A 52 -11.48 2.71 5.97
CA MET A 52 -12.80 2.33 6.46
C MET A 52 -12.85 0.93 7.09
N PHE A 53 -12.08 -0.04 6.57
CA PHE A 53 -12.16 -1.45 6.99
C PHE A 53 -11.05 -1.92 7.95
N SER A 54 -9.92 -1.20 8.05
CA SER A 54 -8.71 -1.70 8.75
C SER A 54 -8.82 -1.74 10.27
N GLY A 55 -9.65 -0.88 10.89
CA GLY A 55 -9.67 -0.71 12.35
C GLY A 55 -8.43 -0.03 12.95
N SER A 56 -7.44 0.35 12.13
CA SER A 56 -6.25 1.10 12.55
C SER A 56 -6.55 2.59 12.63
N GLN A 57 -6.25 3.20 13.78
CA GLN A 57 -6.57 4.62 14.03
C GLN A 57 -5.61 5.59 13.33
N LEU A 58 -4.37 5.17 13.08
CA LEU A 58 -3.30 6.02 12.52
C LEU A 58 -2.73 5.46 11.20
N GLY A 59 -3.25 4.33 10.73
CA GLY A 59 -2.75 3.66 9.54
C GLY A 59 -3.11 4.42 8.27
N VAL A 60 -2.12 4.65 7.41
CA VAL A 60 -2.30 5.21 6.07
C VAL A 60 -2.00 4.12 5.05
N SER A 61 -2.86 3.98 4.04
CA SER A 61 -2.70 2.98 2.98
C SER A 61 -2.49 3.64 1.63
N GLY A 62 -1.63 3.04 0.80
CA GLY A 62 -1.27 3.51 -0.52
C GLY A 62 -0.12 2.69 -1.11
N PRO A 63 0.48 3.13 -2.23
CA PRO A 63 1.65 2.49 -2.81
C PRO A 63 2.81 2.45 -1.81
N ALA A 64 3.42 1.28 -1.62
CA ALA A 64 4.56 1.11 -0.71
C ALA A 64 5.88 1.09 -1.48
N ALA A 65 6.91 1.75 -0.93
CA ALA A 65 8.22 1.83 -1.55
C ALA A 65 8.82 0.45 -1.88
N GLY A 66 8.63 -0.53 -0.99
CA GLY A 66 9.11 -1.90 -1.18
C GLY A 66 8.43 -2.68 -2.31
N LEU A 67 7.29 -2.19 -2.82
CA LEU A 67 6.61 -2.80 -3.96
C LEU A 67 7.14 -2.29 -5.30
N ALA A 68 7.86 -1.16 -5.36
CA ALA A 68 8.22 -0.54 -6.63
C ALA A 68 8.99 -1.48 -7.57
N VAL A 69 10.02 -2.15 -7.04
CA VAL A 69 10.82 -3.13 -7.79
C VAL A 69 10.00 -4.37 -8.15
N ILE A 70 9.10 -4.81 -7.26
CA ILE A 70 8.22 -5.96 -7.50
C ILE A 70 7.26 -5.66 -8.64
N VAL A 71 6.68 -4.46 -8.67
CA VAL A 71 5.77 -4.03 -9.75
C VAL A 71 6.53 -3.90 -11.07
N LEU A 72 7.70 -3.27 -11.07
CA LEU A 72 8.54 -3.14 -12.27
C LEU A 72 8.88 -4.51 -12.87
N THR A 73 9.33 -5.44 -12.03
CA THR A 73 9.66 -6.81 -12.46
C THR A 73 8.42 -7.61 -12.86
N ALA A 74 7.28 -7.44 -12.19
CA ALA A 74 6.03 -8.11 -12.54
C ALA A 74 5.49 -7.63 -13.90
N ILE A 75 5.50 -6.32 -14.17
CA ILE A 75 5.08 -5.78 -15.48
C ILE A 75 5.99 -6.33 -16.59
N GLY A 76 7.30 -6.37 -16.36
CA GLY A 76 8.26 -6.93 -17.32
C GLY A 76 8.08 -8.43 -17.57
N THR A 77 7.81 -9.22 -16.52
CA THR A 77 7.66 -10.68 -16.63
C THR A 77 6.29 -11.12 -17.16
N LEU A 78 5.21 -10.40 -16.81
CA LEU A 78 3.86 -10.67 -17.34
C LEU A 78 3.65 -10.08 -18.74
N GLY A 79 4.53 -9.20 -19.20
CA GLY A 79 4.56 -8.67 -20.56
C GLY A 79 3.60 -7.52 -20.84
N SER A 80 2.64 -7.24 -19.95
CA SER A 80 1.78 -6.06 -20.05
C SER A 80 1.31 -5.54 -18.69
N PHE A 81 0.92 -4.26 -18.67
CA PHE A 81 0.37 -3.63 -17.47
C PHE A 81 -1.01 -4.20 -17.11
N GLU A 82 -1.84 -4.55 -18.09
CA GLU A 82 -3.15 -5.17 -17.86
C GLU A 82 -3.03 -6.56 -17.22
N ALA A 83 -2.05 -7.36 -17.67
CA ALA A 83 -1.75 -8.64 -17.05
C ALA A 83 -1.30 -8.48 -15.59
N TYR A 84 -0.47 -7.46 -15.32
CA TYR A 84 -0.13 -7.07 -13.95
C TYR A 84 -1.37 -6.69 -13.12
N LEU A 85 -2.28 -5.86 -13.64
CA LEU A 85 -3.51 -5.50 -12.92
C LEU A 85 -4.37 -6.72 -12.57
N LEU A 86 -4.45 -7.70 -13.49
CA LEU A 86 -5.13 -8.97 -13.21
C LEU A 86 -4.43 -9.73 -12.06
N SER A 87 -3.10 -9.79 -12.08
CA SER A 87 -2.33 -10.43 -11.00
C SER A 87 -2.54 -9.75 -9.64
N VAL A 88 -2.68 -8.41 -9.62
CA VAL A 88 -2.99 -7.64 -8.41
C VAL A 88 -4.39 -8.00 -7.89
N MET A 89 -5.38 -8.15 -8.77
CA MET A 89 -6.71 -8.60 -8.37
C MET A 89 -6.66 -9.99 -7.75
N VAL A 90 -5.95 -10.94 -8.36
CA VAL A 90 -5.76 -12.29 -7.81
C VAL A 90 -5.06 -12.24 -6.45
N ALA A 91 -4.00 -11.43 -6.31
CA ALA A 91 -3.32 -11.23 -5.03
C ALA A 91 -4.26 -10.65 -3.96
N GLY A 92 -5.14 -9.72 -4.33
CA GLY A 92 -6.16 -9.16 -3.44
C GLY A 92 -7.17 -10.20 -2.96
N VAL A 93 -7.63 -11.09 -3.85
CA VAL A 93 -8.49 -12.22 -3.47
C VAL A 93 -7.79 -13.14 -2.48
N ILE A 94 -6.52 -13.47 -2.73
CA ILE A 94 -5.71 -14.29 -1.81
C ILE A 94 -5.57 -13.59 -0.45
N GLN A 95 -5.30 -12.28 -0.43
CA GLN A 95 -5.23 -11.50 0.81
C GLN A 95 -6.55 -11.50 1.58
N PHE A 96 -7.68 -11.41 0.88
CA PHE A 96 -9.01 -11.48 1.50
C PHE A 96 -9.25 -12.85 2.15
N LEU A 97 -8.87 -13.94 1.47
CA LEU A 97 -8.96 -15.30 2.01
C LEU A 97 -8.07 -15.47 3.25
N LEU A 98 -6.82 -15.00 3.19
CA LEU A 98 -5.90 -15.03 4.33
C LEU A 98 -6.45 -14.23 5.53
N GLY A 99 -7.07 -13.07 5.27
CA GLY A 99 -7.76 -12.28 6.27
C GLY A 99 -8.94 -13.03 6.91
N TYR A 100 -9.75 -13.69 6.09
CA TYR A 100 -10.87 -14.52 6.56
C TYR A 100 -10.41 -15.68 7.44
N PHE A 101 -9.33 -16.36 7.07
CA PHE A 101 -8.72 -17.43 7.88
C PHE A 101 -7.91 -16.92 9.08
N LYS A 102 -7.84 -15.60 9.30
CA LYS A 102 -7.02 -14.97 10.36
C LYS A 102 -5.54 -15.38 10.30
N ALA A 103 -5.02 -15.61 9.11
CA ALA A 103 -3.64 -16.02 8.87
C ALA A 103 -2.60 -14.89 9.09
N GLY A 104 -3.02 -13.72 9.59
CA GLY A 104 -2.12 -12.60 9.90
C GLY A 104 -1.07 -12.92 10.96
N PHE A 105 -1.28 -13.94 11.80
CA PHE A 105 -0.32 -14.37 12.81
C PHE A 105 1.02 -14.84 12.22
N ILE A 106 1.04 -15.24 10.94
CA ILE A 106 2.26 -15.69 10.24
C ILE A 106 3.33 -14.59 10.22
N ALA A 107 2.93 -13.31 10.21
CA ALA A 107 3.86 -12.19 10.22
C ALA A 107 4.78 -12.17 11.47
N TYR A 108 4.35 -12.76 12.59
CA TYR A 108 5.14 -12.82 13.82
C TYR A 108 6.31 -13.82 13.76
N PHE A 109 6.34 -14.73 12.78
CA PHE A 109 7.44 -15.70 12.62
C PHE A 109 8.60 -15.16 11.77
N VAL A 110 8.45 -13.99 11.16
CA VAL A 110 9.50 -13.39 10.34
C VAL A 110 10.57 -12.76 11.25
N PRO A 111 11.84 -13.18 11.17
CA PRO A 111 12.90 -12.63 12.01
C PRO A 111 13.11 -11.13 11.74
N SER A 112 13.38 -10.37 12.80
CA SER A 112 13.62 -8.93 12.71
C SER A 112 14.86 -8.58 11.86
N SER A 113 15.85 -9.48 11.77
CA SER A 113 17.00 -9.34 10.87
C SER A 113 16.61 -9.35 9.39
N VAL A 114 15.63 -10.17 8.99
CA VAL A 114 15.12 -10.23 7.62
C VAL A 114 14.36 -8.95 7.27
N ILE A 115 13.52 -8.46 8.20
CA ILE A 115 12.78 -7.21 8.01
C ILE A 115 13.74 -6.04 7.85
N LYS A 116 14.78 -5.94 8.70
CA LYS A 116 15.80 -4.90 8.59
C LYS A 116 16.58 -5.00 7.28
N GLY A 117 17.02 -6.19 6.90
CA GLY A 117 17.70 -6.41 5.62
C GLY A 117 16.85 -6.01 4.42
N MET A 118 15.56 -6.37 4.43
CA MET A 118 14.61 -5.94 3.40
C MET A 118 14.47 -4.41 3.35
N LEU A 119 14.30 -3.75 4.49
CA LEU A 119 14.17 -2.29 4.54
C LEU A 119 15.46 -1.56 4.09
N THR A 120 16.64 -2.08 4.45
CA THR A 120 17.93 -1.56 3.97
C THR A 120 18.13 -1.79 2.47
N GLY A 121 17.53 -2.83 1.88
CA GLY A 121 17.56 -3.04 0.43
C GLY A 121 16.59 -2.15 -0.34
N ILE A 122 15.51 -1.69 0.29
CA ILE A 122 14.51 -0.80 -0.32
C ILE A 122 14.97 0.66 -0.34
N GLY A 123 15.61 1.13 0.75
CA GLY A 123 16.08 2.51 0.91
C GLY A 123 17.47 2.74 0.35
#